data_AF-A0A9W9Z518-F1
#
_entry.id   AF-A0A9W9Z518-F1
#
_cell.length_a   1.000
_cell.length_b   1.000
_cell.length_c   1.000
_cell.angle_alpha   90.00
_cell.angle_beta   90.00
_cell.angle_gamma   90.00
#
_symmetry.space_group_name_H-M   'P 1'
#
loop_
_entity.id
_entity.type
_entity.pdbx_description
1 polymer ?
#
loop_
_entity_poly.entity_id
_entity_poly.type
_entity_poly.pdbx_seq_one_letter_code
_entity_poly.pdbx_strand_id
1 'polypeptide(L)'
;IQRSHPTLINAYFAFSKSASNIELRRRKMDFNHGFALLCVLLAISIHNSNSHCANGMCEKVSLSLATNTKQNFALVGYVFETLGSLWNWQECSQKCLNNCQCLSFNFNEVNTTENCELNDANTKLAPEALTEKEGVIYYEPVRSYYDKNVSK
;
A
#
# COMPACT_ATOMS: atom_id res chain seq x y z
N ILE A 1 69.18 -35.40 8.91
CA ILE A 1 67.73 -35.67 8.78
C ILE A 1 67.18 -35.88 10.18
N GLN A 2 66.45 -34.91 10.73
CA GLN A 2 65.44 -35.22 11.74
C GLN A 2 64.34 -34.16 11.64
N ARG A 3 63.13 -34.66 11.47
CA ARG A 3 61.95 -33.95 10.95
C ARG A 3 61.50 -32.84 11.90
N SER A 4 61.31 -31.64 11.36
CA SER A 4 60.63 -30.54 12.03
C SER A 4 59.18 -30.94 12.33
N HIS A 5 58.83 -31.04 13.61
CA HIS A 5 57.45 -31.11 14.06
C HIS A 5 56.77 -29.76 13.77
N PRO A 6 55.76 -29.67 12.88
CA PRO A 6 54.93 -28.49 12.81
C PRO A 6 54.20 -28.39 14.16
N THR A 7 54.48 -27.30 14.84
CA THR A 7 54.08 -27.00 16.21
C THR A 7 52.56 -27.06 16.38
N LEU A 8 52.12 -27.69 17.48
CA LEU A 8 50.73 -27.71 17.97
C LEU A 8 50.01 -26.36 17.88
N ILE A 9 50.77 -25.26 17.95
CA ILE A 9 50.33 -23.88 17.79
C ILE A 9 49.65 -23.65 16.42
N ASN A 10 50.23 -24.15 15.32
CA ASN A 10 49.65 -23.98 13.98
C ASN A 10 48.32 -24.74 13.82
N ALA A 11 48.19 -25.91 14.45
CA ALA A 11 46.94 -26.67 14.45
C ALA A 11 45.86 -25.94 15.27
N TYR A 12 46.23 -25.33 16.41
CA TYR A 12 45.31 -24.53 17.23
C TYR A 12 44.80 -23.29 16.49
N PHE A 13 45.67 -22.54 15.82
CA PHE A 13 45.27 -21.39 15.01
C PHE A 13 44.37 -21.77 13.82
N ALA A 14 44.67 -22.88 13.14
CA ALA A 14 43.82 -23.40 12.05
C ALA A 14 42.43 -23.82 12.56
N PHE A 15 42.35 -24.49 13.71
CA PHE A 15 41.10 -24.88 14.34
C PHE A 15 40.26 -23.67 14.78
N SER A 16 40.90 -22.68 15.43
CA SER A 16 40.25 -21.42 15.83
C SER A 16 39.69 -20.63 14.63
N LYS A 17 40.45 -20.56 13.53
CA LYS A 17 40.01 -19.91 12.29
C LYS A 17 38.88 -20.68 11.60
N SER A 18 38.91 -22.01 11.63
CA SER A 18 37.83 -22.88 11.13
C SER A 18 36.53 -22.67 11.93
N ALA A 19 36.61 -22.71 13.27
CA ALA A 19 35.48 -22.49 14.16
C ALA A 19 34.85 -21.09 13.97
N SER A 20 35.68 -20.05 13.84
CA SER A 20 35.23 -18.69 13.57
C SER A 20 34.51 -18.56 12.22
N ASN A 21 35.00 -19.22 11.17
CA ASN A 21 34.36 -19.23 9.85
C ASN A 21 33.02 -20.00 9.84
N ILE A 22 32.92 -21.10 10.60
CA ILE A 22 31.67 -21.85 10.77
C ILE A 22 30.64 -20.99 11.49
N GLU A 23 31.04 -20.28 12.55
CA GLU A 23 30.17 -19.37 13.29
C GLU A 23 29.71 -18.18 12.43
N LEU A 24 30.61 -17.62 11.60
CA LEU A 24 30.26 -16.57 10.63
C LEU A 24 29.27 -17.06 9.56
N ARG A 25 29.46 -18.29 9.05
CA ARG A 25 28.54 -18.93 8.10
C ARG A 25 27.18 -19.22 8.73
N ARG A 26 27.16 -19.67 9.99
CA ARG A 26 25.94 -19.89 10.77
C ARG A 26 25.15 -18.59 10.92
N ARG A 27 25.80 -17.51 11.38
CA ARG A 27 25.17 -16.17 11.48
C ARG A 27 24.64 -15.64 10.15
N LYS A 28 25.36 -15.86 9.05
CA LYS A 28 24.90 -15.48 7.69
C LYS A 28 23.68 -16.30 7.25
N MET A 29 23.64 -17.58 7.59
CA MET A 29 22.52 -18.47 7.30
C MET A 29 21.29 -18.14 8.14
N ASP A 30 21.48 -17.73 9.40
CA ASP A 30 20.43 -17.26 10.31
C ASP A 30 19.84 -15.91 9.83
N PHE A 31 20.70 -14.99 9.37
CA PHE A 31 20.26 -13.71 8.78
C PHE A 31 19.45 -13.92 7.49
N ASN A 32 19.91 -14.81 6.60
CA ASN A 32 19.20 -15.14 5.37
C ASN A 32 17.87 -15.86 5.64
N HIS A 33 17.81 -16.75 6.64
CA HIS A 33 16.56 -17.38 7.08
C HIS A 33 15.60 -16.35 7.68
N GLY A 34 16.07 -15.44 8.52
CA GLY A 34 15.25 -14.38 9.10
C GLY A 34 14.67 -13.44 8.05
N PHE A 35 15.47 -13.05 7.05
CA PHE A 35 15.00 -12.25 5.92
C PHE A 35 13.98 -13.01 5.06
N ALA A 36 14.23 -14.29 4.78
CA ALA A 36 13.28 -15.11 4.04
C ALA A 36 11.94 -15.28 4.78
N LEU A 37 11.98 -15.49 6.11
CA LEU A 37 10.78 -15.57 6.95
C LEU A 37 10.00 -14.25 6.94
N LEU A 38 10.69 -13.11 7.04
CA LEU A 38 10.08 -11.78 6.97
C LEU A 38 9.40 -11.56 5.61
N CYS A 39 10.07 -11.90 4.50
CA CYS A 39 9.48 -11.82 3.16
C CYS A 39 8.25 -12.73 3.02
N VAL A 40 8.27 -13.94 3.59
CA VAL A 40 7.11 -14.85 3.61
C VAL A 40 5.95 -14.26 4.42
N LEU A 41 6.21 -13.69 5.60
CA LEU A 41 5.18 -13.03 6.42
C LEU A 41 4.58 -11.80 5.72
N LEU A 42 5.41 -11.01 5.02
CA LEU A 42 4.94 -9.88 4.21
C LEU A 42 4.12 -10.37 3.00
N ALA A 43 4.54 -11.44 2.32
CA ALA A 43 3.79 -12.02 1.21
C ALA A 43 2.43 -12.57 1.67
N ILE A 44 2.37 -13.27 2.81
CA ILE A 44 1.11 -13.75 3.41
C ILE A 44 0.18 -12.57 3.74
N SER A 45 0.73 -11.45 4.22
CA SER A 45 -0.04 -10.23 4.50
C SER A 45 -0.59 -9.59 3.23
N ILE A 46 0.14 -9.64 2.12
CA ILE A 46 -0.29 -9.11 0.81
C ILE A 46 -1.35 -10.01 0.16
N HIS A 47 -1.28 -11.33 0.35
CA HIS A 47 -2.29 -12.28 -0.14
C HIS A 47 -3.61 -12.24 0.64
N ASN A 48 -3.65 -11.59 1.80
CA ASN A 48 -4.85 -11.33 2.60
C ASN A 48 -5.46 -9.94 2.34
N SER A 49 -5.38 -9.44 1.11
CA SER A 49 -6.32 -8.41 0.69
C SER A 49 -7.69 -9.07 0.55
N ASN A 50 -8.45 -9.06 1.66
CA ASN A 50 -9.85 -9.47 1.64
C ASN A 50 -10.55 -8.60 0.60
N SER A 51 -10.92 -9.18 -0.54
CA SER A 51 -12.00 -8.60 -1.32
C SER A 51 -13.20 -8.48 -0.37
N HIS A 52 -13.77 -7.30 -0.27
CA HIS A 52 -14.95 -7.05 0.56
C HIS A 52 -16.13 -7.76 -0.10
N CYS A 53 -16.23 -9.06 0.15
CA CYS A 53 -17.31 -9.89 -0.35
C CYS A 53 -18.32 -10.13 0.78
N ALA A 54 -19.54 -9.63 0.60
CA ALA A 54 -20.66 -9.88 1.49
C ALA A 54 -21.71 -10.68 0.71
N ASN A 55 -22.16 -11.82 1.26
CA ASN A 55 -23.22 -12.64 0.67
C ASN A 55 -22.97 -13.08 -0.80
N GLY A 56 -21.72 -13.28 -1.20
CA GLY A 56 -21.37 -13.65 -2.58
C GLY A 56 -21.13 -12.48 -3.52
N MET A 57 -21.62 -11.28 -3.18
CA MET A 57 -21.33 -10.05 -3.90
C MET A 57 -19.98 -9.49 -3.46
N CYS A 58 -19.07 -9.32 -4.41
CA CYS A 58 -17.75 -8.75 -4.19
C CYS A 58 -17.67 -7.35 -4.80
N GLU A 59 -17.14 -6.42 -4.02
CA GLU A 59 -16.77 -5.11 -4.53
C GLU A 59 -15.35 -5.14 -5.11
N LYS A 60 -15.21 -4.57 -6.31
CA LYS A 60 -13.93 -4.25 -6.93
C LYS A 60 -13.85 -2.75 -7.14
N VAL A 61 -12.87 -2.14 -6.47
CA VAL A 61 -12.53 -0.73 -6.61
C VAL A 61 -11.30 -0.59 -7.48
N SER A 62 -11.31 0.37 -8.40
CA SER A 62 -10.13 0.79 -9.16
C SER A 62 -10.04 2.31 -9.24
N LEU A 63 -8.82 2.83 -9.13
CA LEU A 63 -8.52 4.24 -9.32
C LEU A 63 -7.30 4.35 -10.24
N SER A 64 -7.52 4.78 -11.48
CA SER A 64 -6.47 5.07 -12.44
C SER A 64 -6.16 6.57 -12.39
N LEU A 65 -4.99 6.95 -11.90
CA LEU A 65 -4.61 8.36 -11.81
C LEU A 65 -4.68 9.10 -13.15
N ALA A 66 -4.45 8.39 -14.27
CA ALA A 66 -4.49 8.98 -15.60
C ALA A 66 -5.91 9.32 -16.10
N THR A 67 -6.93 8.61 -15.62
CA THR A 67 -8.30 8.70 -16.18
C THR A 67 -9.36 9.08 -15.15
N ASN A 68 -9.07 8.87 -13.87
CA ASN A 68 -9.98 9.10 -12.76
C ASN A 68 -9.55 10.28 -11.88
N THR A 69 -8.67 11.16 -12.38
CA THR A 69 -8.29 12.37 -11.67
C THR A 69 -8.30 13.59 -12.59
N LYS A 70 -8.59 14.75 -12.01
CA LYS A 70 -8.41 16.05 -12.67
C LYS A 70 -7.73 17.03 -11.74
N GLN A 71 -6.57 17.51 -12.18
CA GLN A 71 -5.77 18.54 -11.52
C GLN A 71 -6.43 19.91 -11.64
N ASN A 72 -6.42 20.71 -10.57
CA ASN A 72 -7.05 22.03 -10.48
C ASN A 72 -8.57 22.00 -10.73
N PHE A 73 -9.23 20.92 -10.31
CA PHE A 73 -10.69 20.81 -10.36
C PHE A 73 -11.23 20.31 -9.03
N ALA A 74 -12.46 20.71 -8.73
CA ALA A 74 -13.25 20.19 -7.63
C ALA A 74 -14.70 19.99 -8.07
N LEU A 75 -15.36 18.99 -7.49
CA LEU A 75 -16.81 18.86 -7.61
C LEU A 75 -17.46 19.72 -6.52
N VAL A 76 -18.25 20.72 -6.93
CA VAL A 76 -18.83 21.72 -6.01
C VAL A 76 -20.32 21.46 -5.82
N GLY A 77 -20.82 21.67 -4.60
CA GLY A 77 -22.25 21.51 -4.26
C GLY A 77 -22.69 20.09 -3.91
N TYR A 78 -21.77 19.13 -3.98
CA TYR A 78 -22.00 17.71 -3.64
C TYR A 78 -21.13 17.21 -2.48
N VAL A 79 -20.43 18.10 -1.80
CA VAL A 79 -19.62 17.77 -0.61
C VAL A 79 -20.58 17.46 0.54
N PHE A 80 -20.53 16.24 1.07
CA PHE A 80 -21.32 15.83 2.24
C PHE A 80 -20.49 15.69 3.51
N GLU A 81 -19.16 15.59 3.39
CA GLU A 81 -18.24 15.49 4.53
C GLU A 81 -16.90 16.15 4.18
N THR A 82 -16.40 16.99 5.09
CA THR A 82 -15.07 17.59 5.00
C THR A 82 -14.18 17.06 6.11
N LEU A 83 -13.03 16.53 5.73
CA LEU A 83 -12.01 15.98 6.59
C LEU A 83 -10.75 16.82 6.52
N GLY A 84 -10.08 16.92 7.67
CA GLY A 84 -8.91 17.75 7.85
C GLY A 84 -7.65 16.96 8.20
N SER A 85 -6.50 17.59 7.98
CA SER A 85 -5.20 17.10 8.45
C SER A 85 -4.82 15.69 7.98
N LEU A 86 -5.32 15.27 6.80
CA LEU A 86 -4.89 14.01 6.19
C LEU A 86 -3.50 14.19 5.57
N TRP A 87 -2.65 13.17 5.63
CA TRP A 87 -1.29 13.32 5.11
C TRP A 87 -1.22 13.34 3.58
N ASN A 88 -2.17 12.69 2.91
CA ASN A 88 -2.16 12.50 1.46
C ASN A 88 -3.54 12.12 0.92
N TRP A 89 -3.67 12.13 -0.42
CA TRP A 89 -4.91 11.77 -1.10
C TRP A 89 -5.30 10.30 -0.90
N GLN A 90 -4.35 9.40 -0.63
CA GLN A 90 -4.64 7.98 -0.39
C GLN A 90 -5.46 7.78 0.88
N GLU A 91 -5.20 8.56 1.94
CA GLU A 91 -6.01 8.54 3.16
C GLU A 91 -7.44 9.05 2.88
N CYS A 92 -7.58 10.13 2.11
CA CYS A 92 -8.89 10.62 1.68
C CYS A 92 -9.64 9.58 0.84
N SER A 93 -8.93 8.91 -0.08
CA SER A 93 -9.46 7.79 -0.86
C SER A 93 -9.96 6.67 0.04
N GLN A 94 -9.20 6.25 1.06
CA GLN A 94 -9.65 5.22 2.00
C GLN A 94 -10.92 5.64 2.75
N LYS A 95 -11.03 6.91 3.18
CA LYS A 95 -12.24 7.44 3.81
C LYS A 95 -13.43 7.38 2.87
N CYS A 96 -13.25 7.78 1.62
CA CYS A 96 -14.26 7.65 0.59
C CYS A 96 -14.66 6.18 0.39
N LEU A 97 -13.70 5.27 0.23
CA LEU A 97 -13.96 3.85 -0.04
C LEU A 97 -14.73 3.16 1.09
N ASN A 98 -14.45 3.53 2.33
CA ASN A 98 -15.15 3.03 3.52
C ASN A 98 -16.57 3.60 3.71
N ASN A 99 -16.94 4.65 2.97
CA ASN A 99 -18.27 5.23 3.00
C ASN A 99 -18.99 4.97 1.66
N CYS A 100 -20.02 4.14 1.68
CA CYS A 100 -20.78 3.77 0.47
C CYS A 100 -21.49 4.95 -0.21
N GLN A 101 -21.71 6.06 0.50
CA GLN A 101 -22.27 7.29 -0.09
C GLN A 101 -21.22 8.01 -0.96
N CYS A 102 -19.93 7.82 -0.70
CA CYS A 102 -18.87 8.52 -1.41
C CYS A 102 -18.65 7.95 -2.83
N LEU A 103 -18.90 8.80 -3.82
CA LEU A 103 -18.73 8.49 -5.25
C LEU A 103 -17.52 9.19 -5.87
N SER A 104 -17.04 10.28 -5.27
CA SER A 104 -15.81 10.98 -5.64
C SER A 104 -15.30 11.80 -4.46
N PHE A 105 -14.10 12.36 -4.54
CA PHE A 105 -13.58 13.27 -3.51
C PHE A 105 -12.69 14.37 -4.11
N ASN A 106 -12.62 15.50 -3.44
CA ASN A 106 -11.66 16.56 -3.72
C ASN A 106 -10.54 16.51 -2.68
N PHE A 107 -9.28 16.60 -3.11
CA PHE A 107 -8.14 16.70 -2.19
C PHE A 107 -7.38 17.99 -2.43
N ASN A 108 -7.18 18.79 -1.39
CA ASN A 108 -6.45 20.04 -1.45
C ASN A 108 -4.99 19.80 -1.02
N GLU A 109 -4.04 19.93 -1.96
CA GLU A 109 -2.63 19.71 -1.65
C GLU A 109 -1.99 20.91 -0.92
N VAL A 110 -2.64 22.09 -0.98
CA VAL A 110 -2.10 23.35 -0.46
C VAL A 110 -2.58 23.64 0.96
N ASN A 111 -3.87 23.47 1.23
CA ASN A 111 -4.44 23.64 2.56
C ASN A 111 -4.41 22.31 3.31
N THR A 112 -3.67 22.23 4.41
CA THR A 112 -3.55 21.01 5.22
C THR A 112 -4.58 20.89 6.34
N THR A 113 -5.34 21.95 6.65
CA THR A 113 -6.28 21.94 7.78
C THR A 113 -7.58 21.26 7.41
N GLU A 114 -8.11 21.49 6.21
CA GLU A 114 -9.34 20.88 5.65
C GLU A 114 -9.06 20.48 4.21
N ASN A 115 -8.53 19.27 4.04
CA ASN A 115 -7.84 18.90 2.81
C ASN A 115 -8.50 17.76 2.04
N CYS A 116 -9.61 17.24 2.52
CA CYS A 116 -10.35 16.16 1.90
C CYS A 116 -11.85 16.44 1.97
N GLU A 117 -12.50 16.58 0.82
CA GLU A 117 -13.95 16.75 0.70
C GLU A 117 -14.53 15.50 0.05
N LEU A 118 -15.38 14.76 0.74
CA LEU A 118 -16.08 13.58 0.19
C LEU A 118 -17.37 14.02 -0.50
N ASN A 119 -17.60 13.51 -1.72
CA ASN A 119 -18.73 13.88 -2.54
C ASN A 119 -19.70 12.71 -2.76
N ASP A 120 -21.00 13.00 -2.74
CA ASP A 120 -22.07 12.03 -3.00
C ASP A 120 -22.50 11.97 -4.47
N ALA A 121 -21.77 12.69 -5.33
CA ALA A 121 -21.87 12.64 -6.78
C ALA A 121 -20.51 12.45 -7.45
N ASN A 122 -20.55 12.22 -8.74
CA ASN A 122 -19.39 12.11 -9.62
C ASN A 122 -19.70 12.73 -10.99
N THR A 123 -18.74 12.73 -11.92
CA THR A 123 -18.92 13.38 -13.23
C THR A 123 -19.98 12.72 -14.11
N LYS A 124 -20.41 11.49 -13.80
CA LYS A 124 -21.53 10.84 -14.49
C LYS A 124 -22.88 11.40 -14.01
N LEU A 125 -23.00 11.72 -12.73
CA LEU A 125 -24.23 12.24 -12.13
C LEU A 125 -24.36 13.76 -12.26
N ALA A 126 -23.24 14.49 -12.14
CA ALA A 126 -23.21 15.95 -12.13
C ALA A 126 -21.98 16.48 -12.91
N PRO A 127 -21.93 16.29 -14.25
CA PRO A 127 -20.78 16.71 -15.06
C PRO A 127 -20.54 18.24 -14.99
N GLU A 128 -21.59 19.04 -14.89
CA GLU A 128 -21.54 20.50 -14.82
C GLU A 128 -21.04 21.06 -13.48
N ALA A 129 -21.02 20.23 -12.44
CA ALA A 129 -20.58 20.62 -11.10
C ALA A 129 -19.05 20.53 -10.92
N LEU A 130 -18.34 20.01 -11.93
CA LEU A 130 -16.89 19.93 -11.92
C LEU A 130 -16.32 21.27 -12.40
N THR A 131 -15.81 22.05 -11.45
CA THR A 131 -15.33 23.42 -11.68
C THR A 131 -13.84 23.54 -11.43
N GLU A 132 -13.19 24.47 -12.12
CA GLU A 132 -11.78 24.80 -11.87
C GLU A 132 -11.60 25.31 -10.44
N LYS A 133 -10.62 24.77 -9.73
CA LYS A 133 -10.23 25.16 -8.37
C LYS A 133 -8.74 24.88 -8.19
N GLU A 134 -7.92 25.93 -8.25
CA GLU A 134 -6.47 25.82 -8.15
C GLU A 134 -6.03 25.14 -6.84
N GLY A 135 -5.03 24.24 -6.94
CA GLY A 135 -4.48 23.52 -5.79
C GLY A 135 -5.34 22.36 -5.28
N VAL A 136 -6.47 22.09 -5.95
CA VAL A 136 -7.36 20.96 -5.63
C VAL A 136 -7.32 19.93 -6.75
N ILE A 137 -7.29 18.67 -6.36
CA ILE A 137 -7.34 17.54 -7.28
C ILE A 137 -8.64 16.78 -7.02
N TYR A 138 -9.44 16.62 -8.07
CA TYR A 138 -10.62 15.79 -8.08
C TYR A 138 -10.26 14.33 -8.36
N TYR A 139 -10.82 13.39 -7.61
CA TYR A 139 -10.63 11.95 -7.76
C TYR A 139 -11.97 11.21 -7.85
N GLU A 140 -12.11 10.29 -8.80
CA GLU A 140 -13.32 9.52 -9.05
C GLU A 140 -13.03 8.00 -9.06
N PRO A 141 -12.92 7.35 -7.89
CA PRO A 141 -12.73 5.91 -7.83
C PRO A 141 -13.92 5.16 -8.46
N VAL A 142 -13.62 4.17 -9.28
CA VAL A 142 -14.63 3.33 -9.94
C VAL A 142 -14.91 2.11 -9.07
N ARG A 143 -16.16 1.97 -8.62
CA ARG A 143 -16.66 0.78 -7.93
C ARG A 143 -17.43 -0.10 -8.91
N SER A 144 -17.17 -1.40 -8.86
CA SER A 144 -17.92 -2.41 -9.60
C SER A 144 -18.26 -3.57 -8.67
N TYR A 145 -19.43 -4.16 -8.87
CA TYR A 145 -19.90 -5.28 -8.06
C TYR A 145 -20.08 -6.49 -8.96
N TYR A 146 -19.61 -7.65 -8.51
CA TYR A 146 -19.78 -8.91 -9.21
C TYR A 146 -20.13 -10.02 -8.22
N ASP A 147 -20.96 -10.96 -8.66
CA ASP A 147 -21.25 -12.17 -7.90
C ASP A 147 -20.13 -13.19 -8.16
N LYS A 148 -19.41 -13.58 -7.11
CA LYS A 148 -18.35 -14.59 -7.23
C LYS A 148 -18.88 -16.00 -7.47
N ASN A 149 -20.16 -16.24 -7.18
CA ASN A 149 -20.81 -17.54 -7.33
C ASN A 149 -21.42 -17.72 -8.73
N VAL A 150 -21.52 -16.65 -9.53
CA VAL A 150 -21.93 -16.71 -10.93
C VAL A 150 -20.68 -16.89 -11.79
N SER A 151 -20.30 -18.15 -12.03
CA SER A 151 -19.28 -18.49 -13.03
C SER A 151 -19.81 -18.18 -14.43
N LYS A 152 -19.09 -17.33 -15.19
CA LYS A 152 -19.27 -17.21 -16.65
C LYS A 152 -18.69 -18.41 -17.37
#